data_AF-A0A2G9G2Q5-F1
#
_entry.id   AF-A0A2G9G2Q5-F1
#
_cell.length_a   1.000
_cell.length_b   1.000
_cell.length_c   1.000
_cell.angle_alpha   90.00
_cell.angle_beta   90.00
_cell.angle_gamma   90.00
#
_symmetry.space_group_name_H-M   'P 1'
#
loop_
_entity.id
_entity.type
_entity.pdbx_description
1 polymer ?
#
loop_
_entity_poly.entity_id
_entity_poly.type
_entity_poly.pdbx_seq_one_letter_code
_entity_poly.pdbx_strand_id
1 'polypeptide(L)'
;MESEDDMHDANEVASVEEEDDYYSGGEEEDMDEEAEAAEDYDYSYDYADEEDDDTTDYDFIANYLDDGDDALVSRSQKNYTILKEEDIRQRQKEDVTKISTVLSISSEAAYILLRRYNWSVNNVHEEWFADEERVRKAVGVLEKPLLKSPKPKEVACGICFEYYSCDSLRSVACAHLFCDACWKAYISTSINDGPGCLMLRCPEPSCGAAVGQDMIDKLASHEDTEKYHRYLLRSYVEDSRKIKWCPAPGCDSAVEYVVGSGSYDVTCSCSYSFCWNCTEEAHRPVDCGTVAKWVLKNSAESENMNWILANSKPCPKCKRPIEKNQGCMHMTCTPPCKFEFCWLCLGAWSDHGERTGGFYACNRYEAAKQEGVYDEAERRREMAKNSLERYTHYYERWASNQAVCTTAVTFCNYYRM
;
A
#
# COMPACT_ATOMS: atom_id res chain seq x y z
N MET A 1 16.32 64.29 -9.63
CA MET A 1 15.39 65.38 -9.92
C MET A 1 14.05 64.95 -9.38
N GLU A 2 13.47 65.85 -8.60
CA GLU A 2 12.15 65.83 -7.98
C GLU A 2 11.08 66.07 -9.09
N SER A 3 9.76 66.03 -8.87
CA SER A 3 8.93 65.94 -7.64
C SER A 3 7.55 65.32 -7.94
N GLU A 4 6.97 64.70 -6.91
CA GLU A 4 5.58 64.78 -6.37
C GLU A 4 4.38 65.23 -7.24
N ASP A 5 3.23 64.55 -7.05
CA ASP A 5 1.79 64.93 -7.19
C ASP A 5 0.93 63.63 -7.26
N ASP A 6 -0.36 63.51 -6.91
CA ASP A 6 -1.15 63.94 -5.73
C ASP A 6 -2.37 62.96 -5.55
N MET A 7 -3.31 63.21 -4.64
CA MET A 7 -4.33 62.28 -4.08
C MET A 7 -5.37 61.59 -5.02
N HIS A 8 -6.01 60.54 -4.49
CA HIS A 8 -7.18 59.76 -4.98
C HIS A 8 -8.09 59.41 -3.77
N ASP A 9 -9.39 59.08 -3.85
CA ASP A 9 -10.52 59.39 -4.78
C ASP A 9 -11.85 59.02 -4.07
N ALA A 10 -13.03 59.28 -4.67
CA ALA A 10 -14.39 58.92 -4.18
C ALA A 10 -14.64 57.39 -4.12
N ASN A 11 -15.45 56.77 -3.25
CA ASN A 11 -16.78 57.05 -2.64
C ASN A 11 -18.01 56.73 -3.53
N GLU A 12 -18.67 55.58 -3.30
CA GLU A 12 -20.12 55.27 -3.39
C GLU A 12 -20.34 53.84 -2.78
N VAL A 13 -21.10 53.61 -1.69
CA VAL A 13 -22.56 53.32 -1.49
C VAL A 13 -23.13 52.11 -2.30
N ALA A 14 -24.09 51.30 -1.82
CA ALA A 14 -24.95 51.33 -0.62
C ALA A 14 -25.33 49.91 -0.12
N SER A 15 -25.97 49.79 1.06
CA SER A 15 -26.43 48.52 1.66
C SER A 15 -27.65 48.70 2.61
N VAL A 16 -28.72 47.90 2.40
CA VAL A 16 -29.94 47.68 3.23
C VAL A 16 -30.46 46.28 2.78
N GLU A 17 -30.83 45.27 3.59
CA GLU A 17 -31.78 45.17 4.72
C GLU A 17 -33.25 45.47 4.31
N GLU A 18 -34.30 44.78 4.77
CA GLU A 18 -34.50 43.40 5.29
C GLU A 18 -36.02 43.07 5.19
N GLU A 19 -36.57 42.14 5.99
CA GLU A 19 -38.02 41.84 6.21
C GLU A 19 -38.83 41.24 5.01
N ASP A 20 -40.00 40.60 5.21
CA ASP A 20 -40.43 39.50 6.12
C ASP A 20 -41.86 39.06 5.70
N ASP A 21 -42.33 37.84 6.02
CA ASP A 21 -43.78 37.53 5.97
C ASP A 21 -44.20 36.29 6.81
N TYR A 22 -45.45 36.26 7.31
CA TYR A 22 -45.73 35.66 8.64
C TYR A 22 -47.04 34.81 8.80
N TYR A 23 -46.86 33.51 9.14
CA TYR A 23 -47.67 32.66 10.04
C TYR A 23 -49.02 31.94 9.69
N SER A 24 -49.28 30.89 10.50
CA SER A 24 -50.51 30.09 10.74
C SER A 24 -50.78 28.91 9.79
N GLY A 25 -51.19 27.69 10.22
CA GLY A 25 -51.60 27.12 11.54
C GLY A 25 -52.88 26.25 11.38
N GLY A 26 -53.16 25.14 12.07
CA GLY A 26 -52.47 24.36 13.13
C GLY A 26 -52.57 22.82 12.88
N GLU A 27 -52.15 21.93 13.79
CA GLU A 27 -52.95 21.32 14.90
C GLU A 27 -53.96 20.24 14.41
N GLU A 28 -54.28 19.11 15.06
CA GLU A 28 -53.84 18.34 16.25
C GLU A 28 -54.40 16.88 16.02
N GLU A 29 -54.20 15.83 16.82
CA GLU A 29 -53.53 15.58 18.13
C GLU A 29 -52.07 15.06 17.88
N ASP A 30 -51.37 14.13 18.56
CA ASP A 30 -51.59 13.14 19.65
C ASP A 30 -50.23 12.84 20.36
N MET A 31 -50.17 12.16 21.52
CA MET A 31 -49.07 12.27 22.51
C MET A 31 -48.72 10.98 23.28
N ASP A 32 -47.44 10.79 23.67
CA ASP A 32 -46.99 10.37 25.03
C ASP A 32 -45.45 10.39 25.18
N GLU A 33 -44.97 10.62 26.41
CA GLU A 33 -43.55 10.83 26.76
C GLU A 33 -42.83 9.56 27.28
N GLU A 34 -41.53 9.43 27.00
CA GLU A 34 -40.50 9.21 28.05
C GLU A 34 -39.11 9.52 27.49
N ALA A 35 -38.25 10.18 28.27
CA ALA A 35 -36.91 10.58 27.85
C ALA A 35 -35.91 10.38 28.99
N GLU A 36 -34.89 9.55 28.77
CA GLU A 36 -33.81 9.29 29.73
C GLU A 36 -32.43 9.38 29.07
N ALA A 37 -31.41 9.63 29.90
CA ALA A 37 -30.12 10.17 29.44
C ALA A 37 -29.19 9.14 28.77
N ALA A 38 -28.31 9.64 27.89
CA ALA A 38 -27.17 8.88 27.39
C ALA A 38 -26.02 8.92 28.41
N GLU A 39 -25.72 7.77 29.04
CA GLU A 39 -24.58 7.65 29.96
C GLU A 39 -23.25 7.41 29.22
N ASP A 40 -22.21 8.06 29.72
CA ASP A 40 -20.84 8.01 29.19
C ASP A 40 -20.06 6.86 29.86
N TYR A 41 -19.60 5.89 29.07
CA TYR A 41 -18.90 4.70 29.57
C TYR A 41 -17.39 4.93 29.65
N ASP A 42 -16.96 5.57 30.75
CA ASP A 42 -15.55 5.70 31.12
C ASP A 42 -14.88 4.32 31.26
N TYR A 43 -13.66 4.19 30.72
CA TYR A 43 -12.93 2.93 30.65
C TYR A 43 -11.60 3.05 31.42
N SER A 44 -11.70 2.93 32.74
CA SER A 44 -10.52 2.93 33.63
C SER A 44 -9.51 1.86 33.21
N TYR A 45 -8.25 2.26 33.08
CA TYR A 45 -7.12 1.35 32.95
C TYR A 45 -6.38 1.27 34.28
N ASP A 46 -6.78 0.30 35.11
CA ASP A 46 -6.05 -0.05 36.33
C ASP A 46 -4.69 -0.67 35.94
N TYR A 47 -3.60 0.00 36.29
CA TYR A 47 -2.26 -0.59 36.23
C TYR A 47 -2.00 -1.28 37.57
N ALA A 48 -1.94 -2.61 37.54
CA ALA A 48 -1.41 -3.39 38.65
C ALA A 48 0.10 -3.14 38.78
N ASP A 49 0.55 -2.98 40.02
CA ASP A 49 1.95 -2.77 40.38
C ASP A 49 2.56 -4.13 40.78
N GLU A 50 3.56 -4.58 40.05
CA GLU A 50 4.34 -5.78 40.39
C GLU A 50 5.80 -5.37 40.60
N GLU A 51 6.18 -5.22 41.87
CA GLU A 51 7.58 -5.08 42.29
C GLU A 51 8.31 -6.42 42.03
N ASP A 52 9.32 -6.41 41.15
CA ASP A 52 10.21 -7.56 40.92
C ASP A 52 11.64 -7.21 41.39
N ASP A 53 11.99 -7.70 42.57
CA ASP A 53 13.31 -7.63 43.18
C ASP A 53 13.96 -9.01 43.19
N ASP A 54 14.88 -9.27 42.26
CA ASP A 54 15.97 -10.20 42.52
C ASP A 54 17.27 -9.77 41.82
N THR A 55 18.38 -9.95 42.53
CA THR A 55 19.74 -9.62 42.09
C THR A 55 20.56 -10.89 41.96
N THR A 56 20.57 -11.48 40.77
CA THR A 56 21.41 -12.66 40.46
C THR A 56 22.63 -12.30 39.63
N ASP A 57 23.76 -12.21 40.32
CA ASP A 57 25.11 -12.21 39.74
C ASP A 57 25.35 -13.50 38.95
N TYR A 58 25.90 -13.41 37.74
CA TYR A 58 26.14 -14.57 36.86
C TYR A 58 27.64 -14.71 36.56
N ASP A 59 28.26 -15.57 37.37
CA ASP A 59 29.71 -15.78 37.43
C ASP A 59 30.28 -16.45 36.16
N PHE A 60 31.54 -16.14 35.87
CA PHE A 60 32.24 -16.55 34.66
C PHE A 60 32.86 -17.96 34.82
N ILE A 61 32.21 -18.97 34.25
CA ILE A 61 32.79 -20.33 34.14
C ILE A 61 32.99 -20.69 32.66
N ALA A 62 34.18 -20.39 32.15
CA ALA A 62 34.67 -20.95 30.90
C ALA A 62 35.22 -22.37 31.16
N ASN A 63 34.56 -23.40 30.63
CA ASN A 63 35.06 -24.77 30.61
C ASN A 63 35.22 -25.26 29.17
N TYR A 64 36.47 -25.46 28.76
CA TYR A 64 36.80 -26.29 27.60
C TYR A 64 36.59 -27.76 27.97
N LEU A 65 35.74 -28.48 27.23
CA LEU A 65 35.96 -29.89 26.95
C LEU A 65 35.70 -30.17 25.47
N ASP A 66 36.65 -30.88 24.88
CA ASP A 66 36.61 -31.45 23.54
C ASP A 66 36.17 -32.90 23.67
N ASP A 67 35.06 -33.27 23.03
CA ASP A 67 34.77 -34.65 22.66
C ASP A 67 33.79 -34.63 21.48
N GLY A 68 34.07 -35.42 20.45
CA GLY A 68 33.34 -35.37 19.18
C GLY A 68 32.19 -36.37 19.12
N ASP A 69 31.00 -35.90 18.69
CA ASP A 69 29.93 -36.79 18.23
C ASP A 69 29.45 -36.34 16.83
N ASP A 70 29.05 -37.32 16.01
CA ASP A 70 28.72 -37.14 14.58
C ASP A 70 27.30 -36.60 14.42
N ALA A 71 27.11 -35.35 14.87
CA ALA A 71 25.87 -34.61 14.80
C ALA A 71 25.52 -34.27 13.34
N LEU A 72 24.99 -35.28 12.64
CA LEU A 72 24.45 -35.23 11.28
C LEU A 72 23.88 -33.84 10.95
N VAL A 73 24.57 -33.10 10.09
CA VAL A 73 24.09 -31.81 9.59
C VAL A 73 22.84 -32.08 8.76
N SER A 74 21.69 -32.06 9.44
CA SER A 74 20.37 -32.06 8.82
C SER A 74 20.35 -30.89 7.86
N ARG A 75 20.44 -31.20 6.56
CA ARG A 75 20.20 -30.24 5.50
C ARG A 75 18.77 -29.76 5.69
N SER A 76 18.61 -28.63 6.38
CA SER A 76 17.35 -27.92 6.57
C SER A 76 16.67 -27.87 5.21
N GLN A 77 15.64 -28.69 5.05
CA GLN A 77 14.93 -28.79 3.78
C GLN A 77 14.28 -27.43 3.60
N LYS A 78 14.71 -26.69 2.57
CA LYS A 78 14.14 -25.37 2.30
C LYS A 78 12.65 -25.57 2.07
N ASN A 79 11.83 -24.95 2.93
CA ASN A 79 10.37 -25.06 2.93
C ASN A 79 9.71 -24.40 1.70
N TYR A 80 10.50 -24.06 0.69
CA TYR A 80 10.12 -23.25 -0.45
C TYR A 80 10.91 -23.63 -1.70
N THR A 81 10.24 -23.53 -2.85
CA THR A 81 10.79 -23.73 -4.20
C THR A 81 10.75 -22.40 -4.95
N ILE A 82 11.89 -22.01 -5.53
CA ILE A 82 11.98 -20.82 -6.40
C ILE A 82 11.59 -21.26 -7.80
N LEU A 83 10.63 -20.57 -8.41
CA LEU A 83 10.15 -20.80 -9.77
C LEU A 83 10.58 -19.62 -10.65
N LYS A 84 11.19 -19.90 -11.80
CA LYS A 84 11.42 -18.92 -12.86
C LYS A 84 10.17 -18.76 -13.72
N GLU A 85 10.14 -17.71 -14.53
CA GLU A 85 9.17 -17.55 -15.63
C GLU A 85 9.03 -18.82 -16.49
N GLU A 86 10.13 -19.49 -16.84
CA GLU A 86 10.12 -20.74 -17.63
C GLU A 86 9.32 -21.86 -16.94
N ASP A 87 9.54 -22.06 -15.63
CA ASP A 87 8.84 -23.07 -14.82
C ASP A 87 7.34 -22.76 -14.72
N ILE A 88 6.98 -21.48 -14.59
CA ILE A 88 5.59 -21.00 -14.47
C ILE A 88 4.87 -21.15 -15.82
N ARG A 89 5.51 -20.77 -16.94
CA ARG A 89 4.98 -20.99 -18.31
C ARG A 89 4.74 -22.47 -18.58
N GLN A 90 5.65 -23.35 -18.15
CA GLN A 90 5.50 -24.79 -18.31
C GLN A 90 4.33 -25.34 -17.47
N ARG A 91 4.21 -24.95 -16.19
CA ARG A 91 3.07 -25.34 -15.33
C ARG A 91 1.73 -24.86 -15.89
N GLN A 92 1.62 -23.60 -16.32
CA GLN A 92 0.44 -23.07 -17.01
C GLN A 92 0.03 -23.94 -18.20
N LYS A 93 1.00 -24.28 -19.06
CA LYS A 93 0.78 -25.10 -20.25
C LYS A 93 0.33 -26.53 -19.90
N GLU A 94 0.90 -27.12 -18.86
CA GLU A 94 0.46 -28.42 -18.35
C GLU A 94 -0.97 -28.40 -17.81
N ASP A 95 -1.32 -27.40 -17.01
CA ASP A 95 -2.68 -27.26 -16.44
C ASP A 95 -3.72 -27.00 -17.54
N VAL A 96 -3.40 -26.16 -18.53
CA VAL A 96 -4.21 -25.97 -19.75
C VAL A 96 -4.35 -27.26 -20.54
N THR A 97 -3.28 -28.06 -20.66
CA THR A 97 -3.31 -29.34 -21.38
C THR A 97 -4.20 -30.36 -20.65
N LYS A 98 -4.14 -30.43 -19.31
CA LYS A 98 -5.02 -31.26 -18.48
C LYS A 98 -6.49 -30.89 -18.71
N ILE A 99 -6.85 -29.61 -18.60
CA ILE A 99 -8.22 -29.13 -18.83
C ILE A 99 -8.68 -29.37 -20.27
N SER A 100 -7.87 -29.03 -21.28
CA SER A 100 -8.21 -29.20 -22.70
C SER A 100 -8.46 -30.67 -23.06
N THR A 101 -7.62 -31.59 -22.58
CA THR A 101 -7.76 -33.03 -22.86
C THR A 101 -8.90 -33.71 -22.08
N VAL A 102 -9.11 -33.35 -20.81
CA VAL A 102 -10.18 -33.94 -19.99
C VAL A 102 -11.56 -33.43 -20.40
N LEU A 103 -11.69 -32.14 -20.71
CA LEU A 103 -12.97 -31.52 -21.10
C LEU A 103 -13.23 -31.53 -22.62
N SER A 104 -12.26 -31.99 -23.43
CA SER A 104 -12.33 -31.99 -24.90
C SER A 104 -12.60 -30.62 -25.53
N ILE A 105 -11.99 -29.57 -24.98
CA ILE A 105 -12.11 -28.17 -25.43
C ILE A 105 -10.79 -27.63 -25.99
N SER A 106 -10.84 -26.50 -26.70
CA SER A 106 -9.63 -25.85 -27.20
C SER A 106 -8.77 -25.24 -26.07
N SER A 107 -7.48 -25.04 -26.34
CA SER A 107 -6.52 -24.46 -25.39
C SER A 107 -6.95 -23.08 -24.90
N GLU A 108 -7.53 -22.26 -25.79
CA GLU A 108 -7.98 -20.90 -25.51
C GLU A 108 -9.16 -20.91 -24.54
N ALA A 109 -10.12 -21.83 -24.74
CA ALA A 109 -11.22 -22.05 -23.80
C ALA A 109 -10.71 -22.56 -22.43
N ALA A 110 -9.73 -23.47 -22.42
CA ALA A 110 -9.11 -23.97 -21.20
C ALA A 110 -8.38 -22.87 -20.40
N TYR A 111 -7.67 -21.95 -21.07
CA TYR A 111 -7.11 -20.76 -20.44
C TYR A 111 -8.20 -19.87 -19.82
N ILE A 112 -9.29 -19.59 -20.54
CA ILE A 112 -10.38 -18.73 -20.03
C ILE A 112 -11.06 -19.36 -18.79
N LEU A 113 -11.26 -20.69 -18.79
CA LEU A 113 -11.75 -21.42 -17.61
C LEU A 113 -10.79 -21.30 -16.42
N LEU A 114 -9.51 -21.59 -16.62
CA LEU A 114 -8.51 -21.50 -15.56
C LEU A 114 -8.39 -20.07 -15.01
N ARG A 115 -8.46 -19.04 -15.87
CA ARG A 115 -8.55 -17.63 -15.44
C ARG A 115 -9.77 -17.35 -14.57
N ARG A 116 -10.94 -17.93 -14.87
CA ARG A 116 -12.17 -17.71 -14.09
C ARG A 116 -12.15 -18.40 -12.72
N TYR A 117 -11.43 -19.52 -12.60
CA TYR A 117 -11.38 -20.36 -11.38
C TYR A 117 -10.00 -20.32 -10.70
N ASN A 118 -9.32 -19.17 -10.76
CA ASN A 118 -8.07 -18.89 -10.02
C ASN A 118 -6.99 -19.96 -10.23
N TRP A 119 -6.87 -20.43 -11.47
CA TRP A 119 -5.99 -21.51 -11.94
C TRP A 119 -6.15 -22.87 -11.23
N SER A 120 -7.22 -23.07 -10.44
CA SER A 120 -7.49 -24.36 -9.81
C SER A 120 -8.15 -25.34 -10.79
N VAL A 121 -7.34 -26.29 -11.28
CA VAL A 121 -7.80 -27.42 -12.13
C VAL A 121 -8.98 -28.18 -11.50
N ASN A 122 -8.96 -28.39 -10.19
CA ASN A 122 -10.04 -29.07 -9.48
C ASN A 122 -11.35 -28.28 -9.52
N ASN A 123 -11.30 -26.98 -9.25
CA ASN A 123 -12.50 -26.12 -9.27
C ASN A 123 -13.13 -26.07 -10.67
N VAL A 124 -12.29 -26.04 -11.73
CA VAL A 124 -12.77 -26.11 -13.12
C VAL A 124 -13.49 -27.44 -13.39
N HIS A 125 -12.92 -28.57 -12.96
CA HIS A 125 -13.56 -29.88 -13.11
C HIS A 125 -14.88 -29.97 -12.32
N GLU A 126 -14.88 -29.59 -11.04
CA GLU A 126 -16.05 -29.66 -10.15
C GLU A 126 -17.24 -28.86 -10.71
N GLU A 127 -17.01 -27.63 -11.15
CA GLU A 127 -18.08 -26.79 -11.71
C GLU A 127 -18.50 -27.21 -13.12
N TRP A 128 -17.56 -27.64 -13.98
CA TRP A 128 -17.90 -28.08 -15.35
C TRP A 128 -18.69 -29.40 -15.37
N PHE A 129 -18.31 -30.37 -14.53
CA PHE A 129 -19.06 -31.62 -14.41
C PHE A 129 -20.38 -31.47 -13.62
N ALA A 130 -20.58 -30.35 -12.92
CA ALA A 130 -21.87 -30.00 -12.33
C ALA A 130 -22.83 -29.33 -13.34
N ASP A 131 -22.37 -28.33 -14.10
CA ASP A 131 -23.19 -27.61 -15.09
C ASP A 131 -22.34 -26.96 -16.21
N GLU A 132 -22.03 -27.75 -17.23
CA GLU A 132 -21.27 -27.34 -18.43
C GLU A 132 -21.89 -26.13 -19.16
N GLU A 133 -23.23 -26.02 -19.24
CA GLU A 133 -23.88 -24.90 -19.94
C GLU A 133 -23.78 -23.61 -19.14
N ARG A 134 -24.02 -23.64 -17.82
CA ARG A 134 -23.83 -22.50 -16.92
C ARG A 134 -22.40 -22.01 -16.93
N VAL A 135 -21.43 -22.93 -16.84
CA VAL A 135 -20.00 -22.57 -16.87
C VAL A 135 -19.65 -21.92 -18.21
N ARG A 136 -19.97 -22.54 -19.35
CA ARG A 136 -19.76 -21.97 -20.69
C ARG A 136 -20.38 -20.59 -20.86
N LYS A 137 -21.61 -20.39 -20.38
CA LYS A 137 -22.32 -19.10 -20.43
C LYS A 137 -21.64 -18.04 -19.55
N ALA A 138 -21.17 -18.40 -18.37
CA ALA A 138 -20.46 -17.48 -17.46
C ALA A 138 -19.05 -17.11 -17.96
N VAL A 139 -18.33 -18.06 -18.57
CA VAL A 139 -17.04 -17.77 -19.20
C VAL A 139 -17.15 -17.21 -20.62
N GLY A 140 -18.31 -17.24 -21.25
CA GLY A 140 -18.52 -16.69 -22.59
C GLY A 140 -17.92 -17.54 -23.72
N VAL A 141 -17.76 -18.85 -23.49
CA VAL A 141 -17.24 -19.81 -24.46
C VAL A 141 -18.43 -20.53 -25.10
N LEU A 142 -18.72 -20.22 -26.36
CA LEU A 142 -19.85 -20.80 -27.09
C LEU A 142 -19.37 -21.97 -27.97
N GLU A 143 -20.07 -23.11 -27.93
CA GLU A 143 -19.69 -24.33 -28.68
C GLU A 143 -19.55 -24.14 -30.20
N LYS A 144 -20.32 -23.20 -30.77
CA LYS A 144 -20.58 -23.13 -32.22
C LYS A 144 -20.57 -21.67 -32.68
N PRO A 145 -19.65 -21.24 -33.55
CA PRO A 145 -19.73 -19.95 -34.21
C PRO A 145 -21.05 -19.82 -34.98
N LEU A 146 -21.81 -18.76 -34.72
CA LEU A 146 -23.16 -18.59 -35.28
C LEU A 146 -23.20 -18.15 -36.76
N LEU A 147 -22.05 -18.12 -37.43
CA LEU A 147 -21.91 -17.70 -38.84
C LEU A 147 -22.43 -18.79 -39.81
N LYS A 148 -23.75 -18.84 -39.98
CA LYS A 148 -24.48 -19.73 -40.91
C LYS A 148 -25.36 -18.98 -41.92
N SER A 149 -24.89 -17.86 -42.44
CA SER A 149 -25.58 -17.05 -43.45
C SER A 149 -24.69 -16.76 -44.67
N PRO A 150 -25.26 -16.48 -45.85
CA PRO A 150 -24.48 -16.00 -47.00
C PRO A 150 -23.85 -14.65 -46.67
N LYS A 151 -22.53 -14.52 -46.87
CA LYS A 151 -21.81 -13.27 -46.64
C LYS A 151 -22.40 -12.15 -47.53
N PRO A 152 -22.87 -11.03 -46.95
CA PRO A 152 -23.09 -9.80 -47.72
C PRO A 152 -21.74 -9.34 -48.30
N LYS A 153 -21.76 -8.64 -49.45
CA LYS A 153 -20.53 -8.09 -50.04
C LYS A 153 -19.83 -7.11 -49.10
N GLU A 154 -20.63 -6.24 -48.49
CA GLU A 154 -20.21 -5.20 -47.56
C GLU A 154 -21.11 -5.24 -46.32
N VAL A 155 -20.51 -5.00 -45.15
CA VAL A 155 -21.18 -4.99 -43.83
C VAL A 155 -20.61 -3.81 -43.04
N ALA A 156 -21.44 -3.14 -42.25
CA ALA A 156 -21.01 -2.05 -41.39
C ALA A 156 -20.29 -2.56 -40.12
N CYS A 157 -19.22 -1.90 -39.71
CA CYS A 157 -18.55 -2.17 -38.42
C CYS A 157 -19.40 -1.66 -37.26
N GLY A 158 -19.62 -2.49 -36.22
CA GLY A 158 -20.45 -2.12 -35.06
C GLY A 158 -19.89 -1.03 -34.12
N ILE A 159 -18.74 -0.42 -34.45
CA ILE A 159 -18.11 0.66 -33.64
C ILE A 159 -17.95 1.96 -34.46
N CYS A 160 -17.32 1.91 -35.64
CA CYS A 160 -17.14 3.09 -36.48
C CYS A 160 -18.25 3.32 -37.53
N PHE A 161 -19.17 2.36 -37.70
CA PHE A 161 -20.29 2.39 -38.66
C PHE A 161 -19.91 2.51 -40.15
N GLU A 162 -18.62 2.50 -40.48
CA GLU A 162 -18.11 2.41 -41.85
C GLU A 162 -18.35 1.01 -42.44
N TYR A 163 -18.46 0.94 -43.77
CA TYR A 163 -18.69 -0.30 -44.52
C TYR A 163 -17.37 -0.96 -44.93
N TYR A 164 -17.26 -2.26 -44.68
CA TYR A 164 -16.10 -3.08 -44.98
C TYR A 164 -16.52 -4.35 -45.74
N SER A 165 -15.59 -4.94 -46.49
CA SER A 165 -15.80 -6.30 -47.01
C SER A 165 -15.96 -7.29 -45.85
N CYS A 166 -16.79 -8.33 -46.03
CA CYS A 166 -17.03 -9.31 -44.97
C CYS A 166 -15.76 -10.07 -44.51
N ASP A 167 -14.71 -10.10 -45.33
CA ASP A 167 -13.41 -10.69 -45.00
C ASP A 167 -12.45 -9.72 -44.27
N SER A 168 -12.80 -8.44 -44.19
CA SER A 168 -12.08 -7.37 -43.45
C SER A 168 -12.68 -7.08 -42.06
N LEU A 169 -13.67 -7.88 -41.66
CA LEU A 169 -14.34 -7.80 -40.36
C LEU A 169 -14.07 -9.07 -39.56
N ARG A 170 -13.92 -8.94 -38.25
CA ARG A 170 -13.69 -10.07 -37.34
C ARG A 170 -14.77 -10.13 -36.28
N SER A 171 -15.10 -11.37 -35.92
CA SER A 171 -15.97 -11.71 -34.80
C SER A 171 -15.27 -12.73 -33.92
N VAL A 172 -15.68 -12.80 -32.66
CA VAL A 172 -15.44 -13.96 -31.80
C VAL A 172 -16.58 -14.98 -32.03
N ALA A 173 -16.92 -15.84 -31.06
CA ALA A 173 -17.96 -16.85 -31.25
C ALA A 173 -19.39 -16.29 -31.40
N CYS A 174 -19.61 -15.00 -31.11
CA CYS A 174 -20.90 -14.32 -31.01
C CYS A 174 -21.46 -13.70 -32.32
N ALA A 175 -20.74 -13.78 -33.45
CA ALA A 175 -21.11 -13.21 -34.74
C ALA A 175 -21.24 -11.66 -34.85
N HIS A 176 -21.08 -10.89 -33.77
CA HIS A 176 -20.89 -9.42 -33.84
C HIS A 176 -19.59 -9.06 -34.58
N LEU A 177 -19.65 -8.15 -35.56
CA LEU A 177 -18.57 -7.88 -36.51
C LEU A 177 -17.99 -6.47 -36.33
N PHE A 178 -16.67 -6.39 -36.21
CA PHE A 178 -15.91 -5.12 -36.12
C PHE A 178 -14.67 -5.19 -37.02
N CYS A 179 -14.22 -4.05 -37.54
CA CYS A 179 -13.02 -3.99 -38.38
C CYS A 179 -11.73 -4.10 -37.56
N ASP A 180 -10.63 -4.46 -38.21
CA ASP A 180 -9.32 -4.62 -37.58
C ASP A 180 -8.85 -3.36 -36.85
N ALA A 181 -9.21 -2.16 -37.32
CA ALA A 181 -8.85 -0.91 -36.65
C ALA A 181 -9.56 -0.74 -35.30
N CYS A 182 -10.88 -0.99 -35.25
CA CYS A 182 -11.64 -0.91 -34.01
C CYS A 182 -11.23 -1.99 -33.01
N TRP A 183 -10.99 -3.23 -33.47
CA TRP A 183 -10.46 -4.29 -32.61
C TRP A 183 -9.08 -3.94 -32.05
N LYS A 184 -8.17 -3.38 -32.86
CA LYS A 184 -6.83 -2.96 -32.43
C LYS A 184 -6.86 -1.89 -31.35
N ALA A 185 -7.66 -0.84 -31.55
CA ALA A 185 -7.89 0.19 -30.54
C ALA A 185 -8.46 -0.42 -29.25
N TYR A 186 -9.54 -1.21 -29.33
CA TYR A 186 -10.18 -1.83 -28.17
C TYR A 186 -9.23 -2.74 -27.37
N ILE A 187 -8.46 -3.59 -28.06
CA ILE A 187 -7.50 -4.51 -27.44
C ILE A 187 -6.35 -3.73 -26.79
N SER A 188 -5.75 -2.76 -27.51
CA SER A 188 -4.62 -1.97 -27.00
C SER A 188 -5.02 -1.10 -25.82
N THR A 189 -6.16 -0.39 -25.85
CA THR A 189 -6.69 0.33 -24.68
C THR A 189 -6.89 -0.61 -23.50
N SER A 190 -7.59 -1.73 -23.69
CA SER A 190 -7.86 -2.69 -22.61
C SER A 190 -6.60 -3.27 -21.96
N ILE A 191 -5.54 -3.52 -22.74
CA ILE A 191 -4.23 -3.98 -22.25
C ILE A 191 -3.48 -2.86 -21.54
N ASN A 192 -3.66 -1.61 -21.94
CA ASN A 192 -3.00 -0.47 -21.31
C ASN A 192 -3.69 -0.01 -20.01
N ASP A 193 -5.01 -0.22 -19.89
CA ASP A 193 -5.78 -0.05 -18.64
C ASP A 193 -5.38 -1.06 -17.54
N GLY A 194 -4.89 -2.25 -17.92
CA GLY A 194 -4.22 -3.19 -17.01
C GLY A 194 -4.70 -4.65 -17.10
N PRO A 195 -4.50 -5.48 -16.04
CA PRO A 195 -4.72 -6.92 -16.10
C PRO A 195 -6.19 -7.35 -16.28
N GLY A 196 -7.14 -6.41 -16.27
CA GLY A 196 -8.54 -6.66 -16.65
C GLY A 196 -8.69 -7.20 -18.09
N CYS A 197 -7.71 -6.93 -18.96
CA CYS A 197 -7.64 -7.51 -20.32
C CYS A 197 -7.68 -9.05 -20.35
N LEU A 198 -7.34 -9.74 -19.25
CA LEU A 198 -7.40 -11.20 -19.16
C LEU A 198 -8.83 -11.76 -19.10
N MET A 199 -9.84 -10.90 -18.92
CA MET A 199 -11.27 -11.26 -18.94
C MET A 199 -12.04 -10.49 -20.03
N LEU A 200 -11.34 -10.00 -21.05
CA LEU A 200 -11.88 -9.16 -22.12
C LEU A 200 -13.07 -9.82 -22.83
N ARG A 201 -14.09 -9.01 -23.15
CA ARG A 201 -15.34 -9.45 -23.78
C ARG A 201 -15.48 -8.87 -25.19
N CYS A 202 -16.50 -9.33 -25.91
CA CYS A 202 -16.92 -8.70 -27.15
C CYS A 202 -17.25 -7.21 -26.91
N PRO A 203 -16.86 -6.26 -27.80
CA PRO A 203 -17.20 -4.83 -27.67
C PRO A 203 -18.70 -4.48 -27.67
N GLU A 204 -19.58 -5.45 -27.92
CA GLU A 204 -21.02 -5.30 -27.93
C GLU A 204 -21.54 -5.35 -26.48
N PRO A 205 -22.13 -4.28 -25.90
CA PRO A 205 -22.38 -4.18 -24.46
C PRO A 205 -23.22 -5.29 -23.84
N SER A 206 -24.10 -5.93 -24.62
CA SER A 206 -24.93 -7.06 -24.16
C SER A 206 -24.29 -8.44 -24.36
N CYS A 207 -23.06 -8.52 -24.88
CA CYS A 207 -22.44 -9.75 -25.34
C CYS A 207 -21.41 -10.31 -24.35
N GLY A 208 -21.78 -11.37 -23.64
CA GLY A 208 -20.88 -12.07 -22.71
C GLY A 208 -19.74 -12.87 -23.36
N ALA A 209 -19.60 -12.94 -24.69
CA ALA A 209 -18.56 -13.76 -25.32
C ALA A 209 -17.14 -13.27 -24.97
N ALA A 210 -16.26 -14.19 -24.57
CA ALA A 210 -14.87 -13.87 -24.20
C ALA A 210 -13.95 -13.75 -25.42
N VAL A 211 -12.98 -12.84 -25.34
CA VAL A 211 -11.90 -12.71 -26.35
C VAL A 211 -10.78 -13.68 -26.00
N GLY A 212 -10.50 -14.64 -26.88
CA GLY A 212 -9.41 -15.59 -26.74
C GLY A 212 -8.04 -14.97 -27.03
N GLN A 213 -6.98 -15.60 -26.50
CA GLN A 213 -5.59 -15.23 -26.79
C GLN A 213 -5.30 -15.21 -28.30
N ASP A 214 -5.93 -16.12 -29.04
CA ASP A 214 -5.83 -16.20 -30.49
C ASP A 214 -6.30 -14.93 -31.22
N MET A 215 -7.18 -14.11 -30.62
CA MET A 215 -7.58 -12.82 -31.20
C MET A 215 -6.61 -11.71 -30.81
N ILE A 216 -6.05 -11.77 -29.59
CA ILE A 216 -5.01 -10.85 -29.10
C ILE A 216 -3.75 -11.00 -29.97
N ASP A 217 -3.19 -12.21 -30.06
CA ASP A 217 -1.96 -12.52 -30.79
C ASP A 217 -2.05 -12.23 -32.31
N LYS A 218 -3.27 -12.14 -32.87
CA LYS A 218 -3.50 -11.80 -34.30
C LYS A 218 -3.63 -10.31 -34.57
N LEU A 219 -3.92 -9.49 -33.56
CA LEU A 219 -4.32 -8.09 -33.74
C LEU A 219 -3.53 -7.09 -32.92
N ALA A 220 -3.13 -7.42 -31.70
CA ALA A 220 -2.35 -6.56 -30.82
C ALA A 220 -1.00 -6.15 -31.45
N SER A 221 -0.40 -5.09 -30.94
CA SER A 221 1.00 -4.77 -31.23
C SER A 221 1.94 -5.80 -30.57
N HIS A 222 3.21 -5.86 -30.97
CA HIS A 222 4.20 -6.72 -30.29
C HIS A 222 4.31 -6.40 -28.80
N GLU A 223 4.35 -5.10 -28.47
CA GLU A 223 4.45 -4.59 -27.11
C GLU A 223 3.19 -4.91 -26.28
N ASP A 224 2.00 -4.68 -26.84
CA ASP A 224 0.74 -5.06 -26.19
C ASP A 224 0.64 -6.59 -26.00
N THR A 225 1.15 -7.39 -26.95
CA THR A 225 1.18 -8.85 -26.84
C THR A 225 2.09 -9.30 -25.70
N GLU A 226 3.33 -8.79 -25.62
CA GLU A 226 4.24 -9.07 -24.50
C GLU A 226 3.65 -8.62 -23.15
N LYS A 227 2.97 -7.47 -23.12
CA LYS A 227 2.28 -6.93 -21.93
C LYS A 227 1.12 -7.82 -21.49
N TYR A 228 0.27 -8.27 -22.43
CA TYR A 228 -0.79 -9.25 -22.16
C TYR A 228 -0.24 -10.58 -21.66
N HIS A 229 0.79 -11.13 -22.32
CA HIS A 229 1.43 -12.39 -21.93
C HIS A 229 2.07 -12.28 -20.54
N ARG A 230 2.64 -11.11 -20.18
CA ARG A 230 3.15 -10.82 -18.83
C ARG A 230 2.03 -10.80 -17.79
N TYR A 231 0.88 -10.16 -18.06
CA TYR A 231 -0.27 -10.23 -17.15
C TYR A 231 -0.80 -11.66 -17.00
N LEU A 232 -0.90 -12.41 -18.11
CA LEU A 232 -1.34 -13.80 -18.11
C LEU A 232 -0.45 -14.67 -17.21
N LEU A 233 0.88 -14.53 -17.35
CA LEU A 233 1.87 -15.20 -16.49
C LEU A 233 1.71 -14.80 -15.01
N ARG A 234 1.65 -13.49 -14.73
CA ARG A 234 1.55 -12.95 -13.37
C ARG A 234 0.34 -13.51 -12.61
N SER A 235 -0.78 -13.67 -13.30
CA SER A 235 -2.02 -14.18 -12.71
C SER A 235 -1.95 -15.62 -12.17
N TYR A 236 -1.06 -16.49 -12.69
CA TYR A 236 -0.89 -17.85 -12.16
C TYR A 236 -0.34 -17.87 -10.74
N VAL A 237 0.47 -16.87 -10.41
CA VAL A 237 1.08 -16.70 -9.09
C VAL A 237 0.18 -15.84 -8.20
N GLU A 238 -0.36 -14.74 -8.73
CA GLU A 238 -1.18 -13.79 -7.95
C GLU A 238 -2.50 -14.39 -7.45
N ASP A 239 -3.12 -15.32 -8.20
CA ASP A 239 -4.31 -16.05 -7.75
C ASP A 239 -3.99 -17.23 -6.80
N SER A 240 -2.72 -17.59 -6.64
CA SER A 240 -2.29 -18.79 -5.90
C SER A 240 -2.02 -18.51 -4.43
N ARG A 241 -2.69 -19.25 -3.54
CA ARG A 241 -2.46 -19.17 -2.08
C ARG A 241 -1.11 -19.75 -1.62
N LYS A 242 -0.34 -20.38 -2.51
CA LYS A 242 0.94 -21.06 -2.18
C LYS A 242 2.16 -20.45 -2.87
N ILE A 243 1.97 -19.53 -3.82
CA ILE A 243 3.06 -18.96 -4.61
C ILE A 243 2.97 -17.43 -4.52
N LYS A 244 4.09 -16.75 -4.38
CA LYS A 244 4.16 -15.26 -4.40
C LYS A 244 5.31 -14.79 -5.27
N TRP A 245 5.16 -13.64 -5.93
CA TRP A 245 6.26 -12.98 -6.64
C TRP A 245 7.35 -12.52 -5.66
N CYS A 246 8.60 -12.48 -6.11
CA CYS A 246 9.66 -11.81 -5.37
C CYS A 246 9.40 -10.29 -5.34
N PRO A 247 9.51 -9.60 -4.19
CA PRO A 247 9.34 -8.14 -4.13
C PRO A 247 10.47 -7.33 -4.79
N ALA A 248 11.59 -7.98 -5.15
CA ALA A 248 12.76 -7.30 -5.69
C ALA A 248 12.46 -6.65 -7.07
N PRO A 249 12.74 -5.35 -7.26
CA PRO A 249 12.57 -4.67 -8.54
C PRO A 249 13.31 -5.38 -9.68
N GLY A 250 12.59 -5.69 -10.77
CA GLY A 250 13.15 -6.40 -11.92
C GLY A 250 13.39 -7.90 -11.73
N CYS A 251 12.75 -8.54 -10.74
CA CYS A 251 12.87 -9.99 -10.51
C CYS A 251 11.60 -10.77 -10.89
N ASP A 252 11.55 -11.31 -12.11
CA ASP A 252 10.47 -12.19 -12.60
C ASP A 252 10.61 -13.64 -12.09
N SER A 253 10.94 -13.81 -10.80
CA SER A 253 10.95 -15.10 -10.11
C SER A 253 9.90 -15.13 -8.99
N ALA A 254 9.25 -16.27 -8.83
CA ALA A 254 8.26 -16.50 -7.79
C ALA A 254 8.76 -17.53 -6.76
N VAL A 255 8.15 -17.53 -5.58
CA VAL A 255 8.45 -18.47 -4.49
C VAL A 255 7.18 -19.22 -4.10
N GLU A 256 7.19 -20.52 -4.36
CA GLU A 256 6.21 -21.49 -3.88
C GLU A 256 6.61 -21.97 -2.47
N TYR A 257 5.67 -21.94 -1.52
CA TYR A 257 5.94 -22.22 -0.10
C TYR A 257 5.10 -23.39 0.42
N VAL A 258 5.74 -24.28 1.18
CA VAL A 258 5.10 -25.42 1.84
C VAL A 258 4.61 -25.00 3.22
N VAL A 259 3.30 -24.76 3.33
CA VAL A 259 2.66 -24.38 4.59
C VAL A 259 2.81 -25.50 5.63
N GLY A 260 3.17 -25.12 6.86
CA GLY A 260 3.30 -26.03 8.01
C GLY A 260 4.71 -26.16 8.59
N SER A 261 5.72 -25.51 8.01
CA SER A 261 7.11 -25.67 8.42
C SER A 261 7.87 -24.35 8.64
N GLY A 262 8.39 -24.17 9.87
CA GLY A 262 9.53 -23.29 10.18
C GLY A 262 9.37 -21.79 9.89
N SER A 263 10.40 -21.20 9.28
CA SER A 263 10.50 -19.75 9.03
C SER A 263 9.89 -19.35 7.69
N TYR A 264 9.09 -18.27 7.70
CA TYR A 264 8.61 -17.62 6.48
C TYR A 264 9.68 -16.87 5.70
N ASP A 265 10.88 -16.63 6.27
CA ASP A 265 11.96 -15.95 5.54
C ASP A 265 12.46 -16.81 4.37
N VAL A 266 12.38 -16.26 3.16
CA VAL A 266 12.80 -16.92 1.92
C VAL A 266 13.80 -16.05 1.16
N THR A 267 14.94 -16.64 0.80
CA THR A 267 15.92 -16.03 -0.11
C THR A 267 15.66 -16.48 -1.54
N CYS A 268 15.42 -15.52 -2.44
CA CYS A 268 15.17 -15.72 -3.86
C CYS A 268 16.48 -15.95 -4.65
N SER A 269 16.37 -16.38 -5.91
CA SER A 269 17.49 -16.57 -6.85
C SER A 269 18.27 -15.28 -7.10
N CYS A 270 17.59 -14.13 -7.10
CA CYS A 270 18.19 -12.79 -7.16
C CYS A 270 18.94 -12.38 -5.88
N SER A 271 19.07 -13.27 -4.88
CA SER A 271 19.69 -13.04 -3.56
C SER A 271 18.91 -12.12 -2.61
N TYR A 272 17.83 -11.45 -3.07
CA TYR A 272 16.90 -10.74 -2.19
C TYR A 272 16.20 -11.71 -1.22
N SER A 273 16.05 -11.31 0.04
CA SER A 273 15.43 -12.12 1.10
C SER A 273 14.24 -11.39 1.69
N PHE A 274 13.08 -12.05 1.70
CA PHE A 274 11.81 -11.47 2.13
C PHE A 274 11.02 -12.46 2.99
N CYS A 275 10.12 -11.97 3.82
CA CYS A 275 9.20 -12.81 4.55
C CYS A 275 8.04 -13.20 3.63
N TRP A 276 7.91 -14.50 3.32
CA TRP A 276 6.84 -15.00 2.44
C TRP A 276 5.42 -14.69 2.99
N ASN A 277 5.26 -14.56 4.30
CA ASN A 277 3.96 -14.27 4.91
C ASN A 277 3.49 -12.83 4.63
N CYS A 278 4.23 -11.80 5.06
CA CYS A 278 3.86 -10.39 4.93
C CYS A 278 4.45 -9.67 3.70
N THR A 279 5.31 -10.32 2.92
CA THR A 279 6.02 -9.77 1.73
C THR A 279 7.00 -8.61 1.97
N GLU A 280 7.19 -8.19 3.22
CA GLU A 280 8.28 -7.29 3.64
C GLU A 280 9.67 -7.97 3.58
N GLU A 281 10.74 -7.20 3.75
CA GLU A 281 12.12 -7.71 3.92
C GLU A 281 12.20 -8.79 5.02
N ALA A 282 13.13 -9.75 4.88
CA ALA A 282 13.28 -10.86 5.83
C ALA A 282 13.65 -10.31 7.23
N HIS A 283 12.74 -10.45 8.19
CA HIS A 283 12.68 -9.57 9.37
C HIS A 283 12.92 -10.29 10.71
N ARG A 284 13.44 -11.53 10.69
CA ARG A 284 13.83 -12.21 11.93
C ARG A 284 14.88 -11.42 12.74
N PRO A 285 14.80 -11.42 14.08
CA PRO A 285 13.93 -12.25 14.93
C PRO A 285 12.50 -11.72 15.13
N VAL A 286 12.14 -10.56 14.57
CA VAL A 286 10.85 -9.88 14.77
C VAL A 286 9.71 -10.61 14.05
N ASP A 287 8.48 -10.50 14.55
CA ASP A 287 7.27 -11.06 13.92
C ASP A 287 6.61 -10.11 12.90
N CYS A 288 5.78 -10.66 12.02
CA CYS A 288 5.10 -9.88 10.96
C CYS A 288 4.18 -8.77 11.49
N GLY A 289 3.56 -8.96 12.66
CA GLY A 289 2.63 -7.99 13.25
C GLY A 289 3.36 -6.79 13.86
N THR A 290 4.52 -7.01 14.48
CA THR A 290 5.40 -5.92 14.92
C THR A 290 5.98 -5.16 13.73
N VAL A 291 6.38 -5.84 12.65
CA VAL A 291 6.82 -5.17 11.42
C VAL A 291 5.70 -4.35 10.79
N ALA A 292 4.47 -4.89 10.67
CA ALA A 292 3.34 -4.14 10.13
C ALA A 292 3.03 -2.86 10.93
N LYS A 293 3.11 -2.93 12.27
CA LYS A 293 2.99 -1.75 13.15
C LYS A 293 4.11 -0.74 12.93
N TRP A 294 5.36 -1.21 12.75
CA TRP A 294 6.52 -0.36 12.48
C TRP A 294 6.42 0.35 11.13
N VAL A 295 6.10 -0.37 10.05
CA VAL A 295 5.90 0.20 8.71
C VAL A 295 4.77 1.22 8.70
N LEU A 296 3.62 0.90 9.30
CA LEU A 296 2.49 1.82 9.43
C LEU A 296 2.90 3.09 10.21
N LYS A 297 3.54 2.94 11.37
CA LYS A 297 4.00 4.07 12.17
C LYS A 297 4.98 4.95 11.39
N ASN A 298 5.98 4.36 10.74
CA ASN A 298 6.96 5.09 9.94
C ASN A 298 6.29 5.83 8.77
N SER A 299 5.31 5.23 8.09
CA SER A 299 4.58 5.88 6.99
C SER A 299 3.76 7.09 7.45
N ALA A 300 3.19 7.06 8.65
CA ALA A 300 2.37 8.14 9.19
C ALA A 300 3.18 9.25 9.89
N GLU A 301 4.30 8.89 10.51
CA GLU A 301 5.12 9.83 11.30
C GLU A 301 6.33 10.40 10.55
N SER A 302 6.89 9.73 9.54
CA SER A 302 8.20 10.13 8.97
C SER A 302 8.24 11.54 8.37
N GLU A 303 7.20 11.99 7.68
CA GLU A 303 7.16 13.34 7.09
C GLU A 303 7.01 14.43 8.18
N ASN A 304 6.08 14.23 9.13
CA ASN A 304 5.88 15.14 10.27
C ASN A 304 7.12 15.18 11.18
N MET A 305 7.70 14.03 11.54
CA MET A 305 8.84 13.93 12.44
C MET A 305 10.07 14.63 11.90
N ASN A 306 10.46 14.35 10.66
CA ASN A 306 11.63 14.98 10.05
C ASN A 306 11.46 16.50 9.95
N TRP A 307 10.25 16.98 9.59
CA TRP A 307 10.00 18.43 9.48
C TRP A 307 9.96 19.15 10.84
N ILE A 308 9.26 18.58 11.83
CA ILE A 308 9.10 19.14 13.18
C ILE A 308 10.43 19.16 13.94
N LEU A 309 11.20 18.05 13.92
CA LEU A 309 12.48 17.94 14.62
C LEU A 309 13.57 18.83 14.01
N ALA A 310 13.57 19.04 12.69
CA ALA A 310 14.58 19.87 12.03
C ALA A 310 14.37 21.38 12.24
N ASN A 311 13.12 21.84 12.36
CA ASN A 311 12.80 23.28 12.22
C ASN A 311 12.16 23.95 13.45
N SER A 312 11.64 23.18 14.44
CA SER A 312 10.81 23.73 15.51
C SER A 312 11.29 23.41 16.94
N LYS A 313 10.88 24.25 17.90
CA LYS A 313 10.97 23.97 19.35
C LYS A 313 9.70 24.44 20.08
N PRO A 314 9.28 23.78 21.17
CA PRO A 314 8.13 24.22 21.96
C PRO A 314 8.42 25.50 22.75
N CYS A 315 7.46 26.43 22.77
CA CYS A 315 7.53 27.63 23.61
C CYS A 315 7.57 27.23 25.10
N PRO A 316 8.48 27.75 25.94
CA PRO A 316 8.54 27.41 27.36
C PRO A 316 7.25 27.69 28.12
N LYS A 317 6.58 28.83 27.86
CA LYS A 317 5.41 29.31 28.62
C LYS A 317 4.09 28.64 28.21
N CYS A 318 3.88 28.38 26.91
CA CYS A 318 2.60 27.83 26.40
C CYS A 318 2.73 26.49 25.66
N LYS A 319 3.94 25.92 25.56
CA LYS A 319 4.31 24.66 24.88
C LYS A 319 3.95 24.54 23.39
N ARG A 320 3.26 25.52 22.77
CA ARG A 320 3.02 25.62 21.32
C ARG A 320 4.36 25.53 20.56
N PRO A 321 4.49 24.70 19.51
CA PRO A 321 5.70 24.67 18.68
C PRO A 321 5.90 26.00 17.97
N ILE A 322 7.16 26.43 17.89
CA ILE A 322 7.61 27.66 17.23
C ILE A 322 8.72 27.26 16.25
N GLU A 323 8.55 27.67 15.00
CA GLU A 323 9.56 27.57 13.96
C GLU A 323 10.64 28.65 14.16
N LYS A 324 11.90 28.30 13.88
CA LYS A 324 13.02 29.22 14.09
C LYS A 324 13.04 30.33 13.04
N ASN A 325 12.88 31.60 13.45
CA ASN A 325 13.15 32.71 12.53
C ASN A 325 14.64 32.74 12.09
N GLN A 326 14.91 33.21 10.88
CA GLN A 326 16.16 32.94 10.15
C GLN A 326 17.37 33.79 10.61
N GLY A 327 17.60 33.92 11.92
CA GLY A 327 18.83 34.52 12.45
C GLY A 327 18.88 34.75 13.96
N CYS A 328 17.74 34.95 14.63
CA CYS A 328 17.74 35.40 16.02
C CYS A 328 17.73 34.24 17.04
N MET A 329 18.31 34.46 18.22
CA MET A 329 18.14 33.59 19.41
C MET A 329 17.00 34.07 20.33
N HIS A 330 16.59 35.33 20.19
CA HIS A 330 15.41 35.91 20.85
C HIS A 330 14.17 35.53 20.06
N MET A 331 13.26 34.80 20.71
CA MET A 331 12.06 34.23 20.11
C MET A 331 10.82 34.76 20.83
N THR A 332 9.94 35.45 20.10
CA THR A 332 8.66 35.94 20.63
C THR A 332 7.54 35.02 20.16
N CYS A 333 6.88 34.34 21.10
CA CYS A 333 5.75 33.47 20.79
C CYS A 333 4.60 34.25 20.14
N THR A 334 3.93 33.65 19.16
CA THR A 334 2.76 34.26 18.51
C THR A 334 1.64 34.60 19.51
N PRO A 335 0.79 35.60 19.21
CA PRO A 335 -0.36 35.94 20.03
C PRO A 335 -1.31 34.74 20.28
N PRO A 336 -2.07 34.74 21.40
CA PRO A 336 -2.11 35.77 22.44
C PRO A 336 -0.89 35.73 23.40
N CYS A 337 -0.04 34.71 23.33
CA CYS A 337 0.99 34.45 24.33
C CYS A 337 2.07 35.55 24.44
N LYS A 338 2.59 36.03 23.30
CA LYS A 338 3.61 37.10 23.19
C LYS A 338 4.86 36.92 24.08
N PHE A 339 5.13 35.70 24.55
CA PHE A 339 6.22 35.45 25.48
C PHE A 339 7.57 35.41 24.78
N GLU A 340 8.54 36.11 25.34
CA GLU A 340 9.88 36.25 24.79
C GLU A 340 10.86 35.33 25.52
N PHE A 341 11.57 34.49 24.77
CA PHE A 341 12.45 33.47 25.33
C PHE A 341 13.69 33.23 24.47
N CYS A 342 14.69 32.59 25.05
CA CYS A 342 15.91 32.19 24.36
C CYS A 342 15.74 30.83 23.68
N TRP A 343 16.03 30.75 22.38
CA TRP A 343 15.94 29.51 21.58
C TRP A 343 16.85 28.37 22.09
N LEU A 344 17.91 28.69 22.84
CA LEU A 344 18.88 27.68 23.32
C LEU A 344 18.32 26.91 24.52
N CYS A 345 18.10 27.61 25.64
CA CYS A 345 17.73 27.06 26.95
C CYS A 345 16.23 27.13 27.27
N LEU A 346 15.43 27.81 26.43
CA LEU A 346 14.01 28.09 26.67
C LEU A 346 13.72 28.91 27.95
N GLY A 347 14.71 29.63 28.49
CA GLY A 347 14.52 30.61 29.57
C GLY A 347 13.90 31.93 29.07
N ALA A 348 13.28 32.70 29.98
CA ALA A 348 12.68 34.00 29.64
C ALA A 348 13.74 35.01 29.18
N TRP A 349 13.47 35.76 28.11
CA TRP A 349 14.46 36.70 27.56
C TRP A 349 14.76 37.88 28.48
N SER A 350 13.81 38.26 29.34
CA SER A 350 13.99 39.25 30.43
C SER A 350 15.17 38.93 31.35
N ASP A 351 15.48 37.64 31.51
CA ASP A 351 16.43 37.14 32.50
C ASP A 351 17.85 37.07 31.90
N HIS A 352 17.98 37.36 30.60
CA HIS A 352 19.22 37.35 29.83
C HIS A 352 19.75 38.78 29.72
N GLY A 353 20.68 39.17 30.59
CA GLY A 353 21.19 40.53 30.61
C GLY A 353 22.51 40.70 31.37
N GLU A 354 23.02 41.91 31.36
CA GLU A 354 24.35 42.24 31.88
C GLU A 354 24.50 41.92 33.38
N ARG A 355 23.41 41.99 34.15
CA ARG A 355 23.35 41.64 35.58
C ARG A 355 23.26 40.15 35.90
N THR A 356 22.96 39.28 34.94
CA THR A 356 22.80 37.82 35.14
C THR A 356 23.94 36.99 34.53
N GLY A 357 25.02 37.63 34.09
CA GLY A 357 26.16 36.99 33.43
C GLY A 357 26.19 37.17 31.90
N GLY A 358 25.36 38.07 31.37
CA GLY A 358 25.25 38.36 29.94
C GLY A 358 24.14 37.56 29.24
N PHE A 359 23.90 37.89 27.97
CA PHE A 359 22.79 37.38 27.14
C PHE A 359 22.79 35.85 26.86
N TYR A 360 23.69 35.07 27.47
CA TYR A 360 23.87 33.63 27.24
C TYR A 360 23.98 32.80 28.53
N ALA A 361 23.69 33.38 29.71
CA ALA A 361 23.96 32.74 31.01
C ALA A 361 22.99 31.60 31.42
N CYS A 362 21.91 31.38 30.67
CA CYS A 362 20.74 30.58 31.06
C CYS A 362 20.90 29.05 31.11
N ASN A 363 22.13 28.51 31.06
CA ASN A 363 22.36 27.06 31.13
C ASN A 363 22.30 26.53 32.59
N ARG A 364 21.26 26.95 33.36
CA ARG A 364 20.98 26.61 34.76
C ARG A 364 19.45 26.61 35.00
N TYR A 365 18.92 25.65 35.77
CA TYR A 365 17.48 25.35 35.88
C TYR A 365 17.14 24.83 37.29
N GLU A 366 16.05 25.34 37.91
CA GLU A 366 15.71 25.07 39.33
C GLU A 366 14.20 25.10 39.68
N ALA A 367 13.49 26.22 39.42
CA ALA A 367 12.45 26.69 40.35
C ALA A 367 11.01 26.11 40.25
N ALA A 368 10.66 25.29 39.25
CA ALA A 368 9.25 24.89 39.01
C ALA A 368 8.71 23.76 39.92
N LYS A 369 9.53 23.26 40.86
CA LYS A 369 9.41 21.91 41.45
C LYS A 369 8.51 21.78 42.70
N GLN A 370 7.70 22.78 43.06
CA GLN A 370 7.14 22.89 44.43
C GLN A 370 5.62 22.71 44.59
N GLU A 371 4.83 22.69 43.51
CA GLU A 371 3.34 22.65 43.62
C GLU A 371 2.67 21.34 43.16
N GLY A 372 3.40 20.33 42.69
CA GLY A 372 2.87 18.99 42.36
C GLY A 372 1.94 18.90 41.13
N VAL A 373 1.26 19.98 40.75
CA VAL A 373 0.37 20.03 39.56
C VAL A 373 1.17 19.98 38.25
N TYR A 374 2.44 20.38 38.28
CA TYR A 374 3.33 20.15 37.14
C TYR A 374 3.63 18.65 36.98
N ASP A 375 3.83 17.87 38.05
CA ASP A 375 4.29 16.47 37.98
C ASP A 375 3.43 15.57 37.08
N GLU A 376 2.09 15.60 37.15
CA GLU A 376 1.26 14.72 36.30
C GLU A 376 1.22 15.16 34.83
N ALA A 377 1.13 16.46 34.56
CA ALA A 377 1.10 17.00 33.20
C ALA A 377 2.50 17.02 32.54
N GLU A 378 3.55 17.18 33.35
CA GLU A 378 4.95 16.99 32.98
C GLU A 378 5.24 15.51 32.79
N ARG A 379 4.81 14.59 33.67
CA ARG A 379 4.90 13.14 33.46
C ARG A 379 4.26 12.72 32.14
N ARG A 380 3.07 13.21 31.78
CA ARG A 380 2.47 12.92 30.45
C ARG A 380 3.28 13.50 29.29
N ARG A 381 3.81 14.72 29.41
CA ARG A 381 4.67 15.34 28.38
C ARG A 381 6.03 14.65 28.26
N GLU A 382 6.60 14.23 29.38
CA GLU A 382 7.88 13.55 29.49
C GLU A 382 7.74 12.08 29.07
N MET A 383 6.60 11.42 29.31
CA MET A 383 6.27 10.13 28.71
C MET A 383 6.08 10.24 27.20
N ALA A 384 5.41 11.28 26.70
CA ALA A 384 5.30 11.53 25.26
C ALA A 384 6.68 11.81 24.63
N LYS A 385 7.50 12.66 25.26
CA LYS A 385 8.88 12.96 24.87
C LYS A 385 9.78 11.72 24.93
N ASN A 386 9.74 10.94 26.01
CA ASN A 386 10.53 9.71 26.16
C ASN A 386 10.06 8.62 25.19
N SER A 387 8.77 8.59 24.81
CA SER A 387 8.26 7.73 23.73
C SER A 387 8.77 8.18 22.37
N LEU A 388 8.84 9.50 22.13
CA LEU A 388 9.39 10.11 20.91
C LEU A 388 10.89 9.87 20.79
N GLU A 389 11.67 10.15 21.84
CA GLU A 389 13.12 9.91 21.92
C GLU A 389 13.46 8.42 21.78
N ARG A 390 12.67 7.53 22.39
CA ARG A 390 12.79 6.08 22.24
C ARG A 390 12.49 5.64 20.79
N TYR A 391 11.45 6.17 20.17
CA TYR A 391 11.15 5.90 18.76
C TYR A 391 12.27 6.40 17.85
N THR A 392 12.73 7.65 17.99
CA THR A 392 13.85 8.21 17.23
C THR A 392 15.11 7.36 17.39
N HIS A 393 15.45 6.94 18.62
CA HIS A 393 16.58 6.06 18.91
C HIS A 393 16.55 4.75 18.10
N TYR A 394 15.39 4.10 18.00
CA TYR A 394 15.25 2.87 17.20
C TYR A 394 15.14 3.17 15.69
N TYR A 395 14.49 4.27 15.30
CA TYR A 395 14.34 4.69 13.91
C TYR A 395 15.69 5.02 13.26
N GLU A 396 16.55 5.79 13.92
CA GLU A 396 17.91 6.12 13.46
C GLU A 396 18.74 4.85 13.20
N ARG A 397 18.63 3.85 14.08
CA ARG A 397 19.33 2.56 13.95
C ARG A 397 18.79 1.73 12.80
N TRP A 398 17.47 1.64 12.67
CA TRP A 398 16.80 0.94 11.57
C TRP A 398 17.14 1.57 10.21
N ALA A 399 17.03 2.90 10.08
CA ALA A 399 17.36 3.62 8.85
C ALA A 399 18.85 3.54 8.49
N SER A 400 19.75 3.63 9.49
CA SER A 400 21.19 3.43 9.28
C SER A 400 21.50 2.01 8.79
N ASN A 401 20.86 1.00 9.38
CA ASN A 401 21.00 -0.39 8.93
C ASN A 401 20.47 -0.57 7.50
N GLN A 402 19.30 -0.02 7.17
CA GLN A 402 18.72 -0.08 5.82
C GLN A 402 19.62 0.59 4.77
N ALA A 403 20.25 1.72 5.09
CA ALA A 403 21.24 2.37 4.23
C ALA A 403 22.50 1.51 4.02
N VAL A 404 22.98 0.82 5.06
CA VAL A 404 24.10 -0.14 4.97
C VAL A 404 23.71 -1.36 4.12
N CYS A 405 22.52 -1.94 4.30
CA CYS A 405 21.99 -3.02 3.47
C CYS A 405 21.93 -2.62 1.99
N THR A 406 21.39 -1.43 1.69
CA THR A 406 21.29 -0.88 0.33
C THR A 406 22.68 -0.68 -0.30
N THR A 407 23.65 -0.22 0.49
CA THR A 407 25.04 -0.06 0.06
C THR A 407 25.70 -1.43 -0.18
N ALA A 408 25.51 -2.41 0.70
CA ALA A 408 26.04 -3.76 0.52
C ALA A 408 25.49 -4.43 -0.75
N VAL A 409 24.18 -4.29 -1.03
CA VAL A 409 23.54 -4.81 -2.25
C VAL A 409 24.10 -4.16 -3.52
N THR A 410 24.27 -2.84 -3.53
CA THR A 410 24.84 -2.15 -4.71
C THR A 410 26.31 -2.53 -4.96
N PHE A 411 27.13 -2.64 -3.91
CA PHE A 411 28.50 -3.18 -4.03
C PHE A 411 28.51 -4.64 -4.51
N CYS A 412 27.69 -5.52 -3.95
CA CYS A 412 27.61 -6.93 -4.38
C CYS A 412 27.17 -7.08 -5.85
N ASN A 413 26.29 -6.21 -6.35
CA ASN A 413 25.89 -6.22 -7.76
C ASN A 413 27.00 -5.67 -8.68
N TYR A 414 27.77 -4.67 -8.25
CA TYR A 414 28.89 -4.14 -9.02
C TYR A 414 30.00 -5.17 -9.26
N TYR A 415 30.26 -6.05 -8.29
CA TYR A 415 31.20 -7.17 -8.42
C TYR A 415 30.59 -8.45 -9.03
N ARG A 416 29.40 -8.36 -9.64
CA ARG A 416 28.70 -9.48 -10.29
C ARG A 416 28.54 -9.32 -11.81
N MET A 417 29.10 -8.23 -12.37
CA MET A 417 29.31 -7.98 -13.79
C MET A 417 30.76 -8.32 -14.19
#